data_AF-A0A1Y3P6H4-F1
#
_entry.id   AF-A0A1Y3P6H4-F1
#
_cell.length_a   1.000
_cell.length_b   1.000
_cell.length_c   1.000
_cell.angle_alpha   90.00
_cell.angle_beta   90.00
_cell.angle_gamma   90.00
#
_symmetry.space_group_name_H-M   'P 1'
#
loop_
_entity.id
_entity.type
_entity.pdbx_description
1 polymer ?
#
loop_
_entity_poly.entity_id
_entity_poly.type
_entity_poly.pdbx_seq_one_letter_code
_entity_poly.pdbx_strand_id
1 'polypeptide(L)'
;MKLTKDVLIAQGASGAATLGVTVRVGVFFDGTGNNRNNSQIGADCRAMAEISENKHIAECGGRHSDPNSSYSNDLSNIAKLAGLYCNRPVASNQGNGLKVYWSIYVSGIGTLSGGRDSVWPGQSFGRGRTGVIAKVSRAIEKLGALLAAFSQHNPGCFISALELDVFGFSRGAAAARHFTNEVLKQEKGALEPMLNRRSVPLSPGFSWANGSVKIKVIGLFDTVAAVGSLRDMGNLGDAHNDKVNLYLPPGCAEQVLHLVARDEERRNFALNSVLPHWPTEIVLPGAHSDIGGGYHPQMIEKVLLTRPVWSFVGSDTPKESTEAWQQSFAQMTGMDRAALIDPRDTEASLSITSKERLTKSAYNRGGGKAVMAAVCLQRQVFGHLSRVHLRVMHALACDEGVPFNPVPVSLDFLILPELQGVAHKLIAYARGADYALDAQEEQMLRHRYIHRSAHWDALIDSRHKFNDALFVHAPQSGGRIRWPNQEMRR
;
A
#
# COMPACT_ATOMS: atom_id res chain seq x y z
N MET A 1 74.12 -45.05 19.36
CA MET A 1 74.37 -43.76 18.67
C MET A 1 73.50 -43.73 17.43
N LYS A 2 72.35 -43.07 17.51
CA LYS A 2 72.07 -41.72 16.95
C LYS A 2 72.02 -41.73 15.42
N LEU A 3 70.79 -41.62 14.89
CA LEU A 3 70.46 -40.77 13.74
C LEU A 3 68.95 -40.48 13.77
N THR A 4 68.63 -39.48 14.59
CA THR A 4 67.46 -38.59 14.50
C THR A 4 67.56 -37.73 13.23
N LYS A 5 66.48 -37.68 12.44
CA LYS A 5 66.07 -36.63 11.46
C LYS A 5 64.76 -37.14 10.82
N ASP A 6 63.64 -36.45 10.72
CA ASP A 6 63.21 -35.12 11.14
C ASP A 6 61.70 -35.22 11.37
N VAL A 7 61.27 -34.81 12.57
CA VAL A 7 59.86 -34.60 12.90
C VAL A 7 59.56 -33.15 12.59
N LEU A 8 59.02 -32.89 11.41
CA LEU A 8 58.28 -31.66 11.14
C LEU A 8 56.80 -31.97 11.38
N ILE A 9 56.39 -31.73 12.62
CA ILE A 9 54.99 -31.70 13.05
C ILE A 9 54.28 -30.70 12.15
N ALA A 10 53.35 -31.21 11.35
CA ALA A 10 52.29 -30.43 10.77
C ALA A 10 51.59 -29.68 11.91
N GLN A 11 51.85 -28.37 12.01
CA GLN A 11 51.00 -27.49 12.80
C GLN A 11 49.61 -27.58 12.19
N GLY A 12 48.72 -28.28 12.90
CA GLY A 12 47.31 -28.29 12.60
C GLY A 12 46.84 -26.85 12.53
N ALA A 13 46.42 -26.43 11.34
CA ALA A 13 45.59 -25.26 11.19
C ALA A 13 44.38 -25.49 12.11
N SER A 14 44.28 -24.71 13.18
CA SER A 14 43.10 -24.71 14.03
C SER A 14 41.89 -24.55 13.12
N GLY A 15 41.02 -25.55 13.05
CA GLY A 15 39.75 -25.42 12.36
C GLY A 15 39.02 -24.24 12.98
N ALA A 16 39.03 -23.10 12.29
CA ALA A 16 38.26 -21.93 12.70
C ALA A 16 36.82 -22.40 12.75
N ALA A 17 36.25 -22.48 13.95
CA ALA A 17 34.89 -22.94 14.15
C ALA A 17 33.97 -22.00 13.34
N THR A 18 33.46 -22.49 12.21
CA THR A 18 32.63 -21.68 11.32
C THR A 18 31.30 -21.42 12.03
N LEU A 19 30.96 -20.15 12.21
CA LEU A 19 29.84 -19.75 13.04
C LEU A 19 28.54 -19.75 12.22
N GLY A 20 27.50 -20.40 12.75
CA GLY A 20 26.15 -20.38 12.15
C GLY A 20 25.41 -19.09 12.50
N VAL A 21 24.87 -18.42 11.50
CA VAL A 21 24.18 -17.12 11.62
C VAL A 21 22.76 -17.23 11.05
N THR A 22 21.78 -16.71 11.79
CA THR A 22 20.42 -16.53 11.27
C THR A 22 20.32 -15.20 10.53
N VAL A 23 19.90 -15.27 9.28
CA VAL A 23 19.58 -14.10 8.46
C VAL A 23 18.09 -13.80 8.61
N ARG A 24 17.73 -12.63 9.15
CA ARG A 24 16.33 -12.19 9.23
C ARG A 24 16.09 -11.00 8.30
N VAL A 25 15.13 -11.13 7.38
CA VAL A 25 14.89 -10.14 6.32
C VAL A 25 13.44 -9.65 6.35
N GLY A 26 13.27 -8.33 6.46
CA GLY A 26 11.99 -7.67 6.24
C GLY A 26 11.78 -7.38 4.75
N VAL A 27 10.70 -7.89 4.16
CA VAL A 27 10.32 -7.67 2.75
C VAL A 27 9.06 -6.81 2.68
N PHE A 28 9.17 -5.63 2.08
CA PHE A 28 8.16 -4.57 2.15
C PHE A 28 7.61 -4.24 0.75
N PHE A 29 6.35 -4.59 0.48
CA PHE A 29 5.66 -4.38 -0.79
C PHE A 29 4.69 -3.19 -0.73
N ASP A 30 5.03 -2.08 -1.38
CA ASP A 30 4.23 -0.86 -1.29
C ASP A 30 2.93 -0.90 -2.12
N GLY A 31 1.99 -0.02 -1.78
CA GLY A 31 0.72 0.18 -2.46
C GLY A 31 0.88 0.74 -3.87
N THR A 32 -0.15 0.59 -4.71
CA THR A 32 -0.06 1.07 -6.10
C THR A 32 0.02 2.58 -6.18
N GLY A 33 0.87 3.08 -7.09
CA GLY A 33 1.12 4.50 -7.18
C GLY A 33 2.04 5.01 -6.06
N ASN A 34 2.35 4.22 -5.03
CA ASN A 34 3.31 4.62 -4.00
C ASN A 34 4.72 4.19 -4.37
N ASN A 35 5.65 5.12 -4.27
CA ASN A 35 7.06 4.87 -4.49
C ASN A 35 7.88 5.84 -3.66
N ARG A 36 8.56 5.32 -2.62
CA ARG A 36 9.38 6.12 -1.70
C ARG A 36 10.31 7.09 -2.43
N ASN A 37 10.97 6.64 -3.49
CA ASN A 37 11.92 7.48 -4.21
C ASN A 37 11.22 8.59 -5.01
N ASN A 38 10.08 8.29 -5.62
CA ASN A 38 9.32 9.28 -6.40
C ASN A 38 8.63 10.29 -5.47
N SER A 39 8.07 9.85 -4.34
CA SER A 39 7.52 10.72 -3.29
C SER A 39 8.58 11.67 -2.73
N GLN A 40 9.80 11.17 -2.46
CA GLN A 40 10.91 12.02 -2.02
C GLN A 40 11.28 13.06 -3.10
N ILE A 41 11.48 12.62 -4.34
CA ILE A 41 11.77 13.54 -5.46
C ILE A 41 10.66 14.58 -5.61
N GLY A 42 9.39 14.20 -5.47
CA GLY A 42 8.25 15.10 -5.52
C GLY A 42 8.19 16.09 -4.37
N ALA A 43 8.55 15.67 -3.15
CA ALA A 43 8.65 16.55 -1.98
C ALA A 43 9.78 17.58 -2.16
N ASP A 44 10.95 17.14 -2.62
CA ASP A 44 12.09 18.01 -2.90
C ASP A 44 11.74 19.04 -3.98
N CYS A 45 10.92 18.67 -4.97
CA CYS A 45 10.42 19.61 -5.98
C CYS A 45 9.51 20.68 -5.43
N ARG A 46 8.59 20.30 -4.54
CA ARG A 46 7.65 21.26 -3.95
C ARG A 46 8.41 22.26 -3.09
N ALA A 47 9.34 21.77 -2.26
CA ALA A 47 10.22 22.61 -1.47
C ALA A 47 11.06 23.57 -2.34
N MET A 48 11.57 23.10 -3.48
CA MET A 48 12.32 23.96 -4.41
C MET A 48 11.44 24.95 -5.19
N ALA A 49 10.21 24.55 -5.54
CA ALA A 49 9.27 25.42 -6.25
C ALA A 49 8.82 26.62 -5.41
N GLU A 50 8.70 26.43 -4.09
CA GLU A 50 8.42 27.50 -3.12
C GLU A 50 9.55 28.54 -3.04
N ILE A 51 10.80 28.13 -3.32
CA ILE A 51 11.99 28.99 -3.22
C ILE A 51 12.35 29.64 -4.57
N SER A 52 12.04 28.99 -5.71
CA SER A 52 12.59 29.35 -7.03
C SER A 52 11.53 29.63 -8.11
N GLU A 53 10.47 30.39 -7.77
CA GLU A 53 9.44 30.85 -8.72
C GLU A 53 8.86 29.73 -9.60
N ASN A 54 8.42 28.61 -9.00
CA ASN A 54 7.81 27.47 -9.70
C ASN A 54 8.73 26.70 -10.68
N LYS A 55 10.05 26.91 -10.67
CA LYS A 55 10.97 26.04 -11.43
C LYS A 55 11.02 24.64 -10.82
N HIS A 56 10.83 23.62 -11.64
CA HIS A 56 10.91 22.22 -11.22
C HIS A 56 12.32 21.67 -11.40
N ILE A 57 12.78 20.83 -10.47
CA ILE A 57 14.02 20.05 -10.67
C ILE A 57 13.81 19.03 -11.82
N ALA A 58 14.87 18.81 -12.58
CA ALA A 58 14.84 17.99 -13.79
C ALA A 58 14.39 16.54 -13.50
N GLU A 59 14.75 15.98 -12.34
CA GLU A 59 14.35 14.60 -11.99
C GLU A 59 12.83 14.44 -11.85
N CYS A 60 12.10 15.48 -11.51
CA CYS A 60 10.64 15.41 -11.43
C CYS A 60 9.94 15.84 -12.70
N GLY A 61 10.47 16.85 -13.40
CA GLY A 61 9.89 17.31 -14.66
C GLY A 61 8.40 17.71 -14.55
N GLY A 62 7.99 18.27 -13.41
CA GLY A 62 6.62 18.70 -13.14
C GLY A 62 5.63 17.60 -12.72
N ARG A 63 6.09 16.34 -12.59
CA ARG A 63 5.21 15.20 -12.23
C ARG A 63 4.58 15.29 -10.84
N HIS A 64 5.20 16.03 -9.91
CA HIS A 64 4.65 16.26 -8.57
C HIS A 64 3.30 17.00 -8.60
N SER A 65 3.04 17.76 -9.67
CA SER A 65 1.81 18.52 -9.88
C SER A 65 0.65 17.68 -10.43
N ASP A 66 0.89 16.45 -10.91
CA ASP A 66 -0.15 15.52 -11.34
C ASP A 66 -0.66 14.71 -10.13
N PRO A 67 -1.92 14.90 -9.70
CA PRO A 67 -2.48 14.18 -8.53
C PRO A 67 -2.54 12.66 -8.69
N ASN A 68 -2.40 12.13 -9.92
CA ASN A 68 -2.37 10.70 -10.18
C ASN A 68 -0.94 10.13 -10.25
N SER A 69 0.08 10.98 -10.10
CA SER A 69 1.47 10.56 -10.12
C SER A 69 1.96 10.17 -8.73
N SER A 70 2.82 9.15 -8.66
CA SER A 70 3.56 8.75 -7.46
C SER A 70 4.43 9.85 -6.86
N TYR A 71 4.76 10.88 -7.63
CA TYR A 71 5.50 12.06 -7.18
C TYR A 71 4.62 13.04 -6.40
N SER A 72 3.29 12.95 -6.54
CA SER A 72 2.38 13.74 -5.72
C SER A 72 2.31 13.14 -4.30
N ASN A 73 2.06 11.83 -4.16
CA ASN A 73 1.83 11.13 -2.88
C ASN A 73 2.87 11.37 -1.76
N ASP A 74 2.40 11.38 -0.51
CA ASP A 74 3.22 11.23 0.71
C ASP A 74 3.69 9.76 0.88
N LEU A 75 4.62 9.53 1.82
CA LEU A 75 5.11 8.19 2.13
C LEU A 75 4.01 7.30 2.73
N SER A 76 3.90 6.08 2.21
CA SER A 76 3.04 5.04 2.78
C SER A 76 3.60 4.49 4.09
N ASN A 77 2.75 3.79 4.85
CA ASN A 77 3.17 3.08 6.04
C ASN A 77 4.16 1.94 5.72
N ILE A 78 4.12 1.36 4.52
CA ILE A 78 5.11 0.37 4.09
C ILE A 78 6.49 1.01 3.92
N ALA A 79 6.57 2.17 3.27
CA ALA A 79 7.82 2.90 3.12
C ALA A 79 8.40 3.33 4.49
N LYS A 80 7.53 3.77 5.41
CA LYS A 80 7.90 4.14 6.78
C LYS A 80 8.38 2.94 7.59
N LEU A 81 7.65 1.82 7.60
CA LEU A 81 8.07 0.59 8.28
C LEU A 81 9.38 0.04 7.73
N ALA A 82 9.56 0.05 6.40
CA ALA A 82 10.82 -0.36 5.79
C ALA A 82 12.01 0.48 6.29
N GLY A 83 11.81 1.78 6.53
CA GLY A 83 12.81 2.66 7.12
C GLY A 83 13.05 2.43 8.62
N LEU A 84 12.05 1.91 9.35
CA LEU A 84 12.17 1.56 10.77
C LEU A 84 12.79 0.18 10.99
N TYR A 85 12.80 -0.71 10.00
CA TYR A 85 13.32 -2.06 10.15
C TYR A 85 14.82 -2.03 10.41
N CYS A 86 15.28 -2.80 11.41
CA CYS A 86 16.69 -2.88 11.76
C CYS A 86 17.53 -3.31 10.54
N ASN A 87 18.56 -2.54 10.24
CA ASN A 87 19.53 -2.87 9.20
C ASN A 87 20.91 -3.03 9.83
N ARG A 88 21.31 -4.29 10.04
CA ARG A 88 22.59 -4.68 10.65
C ARG A 88 23.19 -5.80 9.80
N PRO A 89 24.09 -5.47 8.85
CA PRO A 89 24.67 -6.45 7.95
C PRO A 89 25.75 -7.32 8.61
N VAL A 90 26.27 -6.91 9.77
CA VAL A 90 27.28 -7.63 10.53
C VAL A 90 26.62 -8.44 11.65
N ALA A 91 26.97 -9.72 11.74
CA ALA A 91 26.42 -10.66 12.69
C ALA A 91 26.74 -10.23 14.12
N SER A 92 25.71 -10.20 14.96
CA SER A 92 25.86 -9.91 16.38
C SER A 92 25.01 -10.86 17.20
N ASN A 93 25.48 -11.22 18.39
CA ASN A 93 24.73 -12.05 19.32
C ASN A 93 24.11 -11.14 20.39
N GLN A 94 22.77 -11.09 20.43
CA GLN A 94 22.02 -10.33 21.43
C GLN A 94 21.28 -11.25 22.42
N GLY A 95 21.81 -12.46 22.65
CA GLY A 95 21.27 -13.43 23.60
C GLY A 95 20.44 -14.55 22.96
N ASN A 96 20.25 -14.54 21.64
CA ASN A 96 19.47 -15.55 20.90
C ASN A 96 20.20 -16.08 19.65
N GLY A 97 21.52 -16.18 19.74
CA GLY A 97 22.40 -16.60 18.64
C GLY A 97 22.85 -15.43 17.77
N LEU A 98 23.74 -15.72 16.82
CA LEU A 98 24.24 -14.72 15.87
C LEU A 98 23.17 -14.40 14.84
N LYS A 99 22.82 -13.12 14.70
CA LYS A 99 21.82 -12.66 13.74
C LYS A 99 22.31 -11.49 12.90
N VAL A 100 21.85 -11.45 11.66
CA VAL A 100 21.92 -10.26 10.78
C VAL A 100 20.50 -9.85 10.39
N TYR A 101 20.32 -8.56 10.14
CA TYR A 101 19.03 -7.97 9.81
C TYR A 101 19.13 -7.13 8.55
N TRP A 102 18.24 -7.38 7.59
CA TRP A 102 18.16 -6.61 6.35
C TRP A 102 16.73 -6.23 6.02
N SER A 103 16.57 -5.13 5.28
CA SER A 103 15.29 -4.67 4.75
C SER A 103 15.32 -4.62 3.22
N ILE A 104 14.32 -5.22 2.58
CA ILE A 104 14.07 -5.13 1.15
C ILE A 104 12.81 -4.31 0.94
N TYR A 105 12.94 -3.13 0.35
CA TYR A 105 11.78 -2.35 -0.12
C TYR A 105 11.51 -2.61 -1.60
N VAL A 106 10.24 -2.84 -1.93
CA VAL A 106 9.71 -3.05 -3.27
C VAL A 106 8.64 -2.00 -3.53
N SER A 107 8.88 -1.11 -4.49
CA SER A 107 7.95 -0.03 -4.80
C SER A 107 6.62 -0.55 -5.34
N GLY A 108 5.59 0.30 -5.27
CA GLY A 108 4.24 -0.01 -5.68
C GLY A 108 4.10 -0.50 -7.10
N ILE A 109 3.10 -1.35 -7.32
CA ILE A 109 2.63 -1.73 -8.67
C ILE A 109 2.33 -0.46 -9.47
N GLY A 110 2.61 -0.49 -10.77
CA GLY A 110 2.44 0.66 -11.66
C GLY A 110 3.48 1.78 -11.55
N THR A 111 4.48 1.68 -10.66
CA THR A 111 5.57 2.66 -10.51
C THR A 111 6.95 2.08 -10.81
N LEU A 112 7.85 2.95 -11.29
CA LEU A 112 9.29 2.71 -11.42
C LEU A 112 10.04 3.87 -10.75
N SER A 113 11.03 3.56 -9.91
CA SER A 113 11.81 4.57 -9.18
C SER A 113 12.60 5.46 -10.15
N GLY A 114 12.42 6.78 -10.05
CA GLY A 114 13.01 7.78 -10.95
C GLY A 114 12.45 7.77 -12.38
N GLY A 115 11.48 6.88 -12.67
CA GLY A 115 10.84 6.71 -13.97
C GLY A 115 9.50 7.43 -14.07
N ARG A 116 8.89 7.38 -15.26
CA ARG A 116 7.47 7.73 -15.44
C ARG A 116 6.59 6.61 -14.88
N ASP A 117 5.50 7.00 -14.24
CA ASP A 117 4.48 6.04 -13.81
C ASP A 117 3.76 5.45 -15.02
N SER A 118 3.42 4.16 -14.93
CA SER A 118 2.77 3.45 -16.02
C SER A 118 1.26 3.71 -15.99
N VAL A 119 0.82 4.80 -16.61
CA VAL A 119 -0.58 5.26 -16.65
C VAL A 119 -1.52 4.18 -17.26
N TRP A 120 -1.04 3.46 -18.27
CA TRP A 120 -1.75 2.35 -18.91
C TRP A 120 -0.75 1.48 -19.69
N PRO A 121 -0.77 0.12 -19.62
CA PRO A 121 -1.68 -0.76 -18.89
C PRO A 121 -1.21 -1.17 -17.47
N GLY A 122 -0.05 -0.69 -17.01
CA GLY A 122 0.63 -1.19 -15.80
C GLY A 122 -0.08 -0.92 -14.46
N GLN A 123 -0.65 0.28 -14.26
CA GLN A 123 -1.38 0.61 -13.04
C GLN A 123 -2.75 -0.09 -12.94
N SER A 124 -3.42 -0.32 -14.07
CA SER A 124 -4.81 -0.78 -14.12
C SER A 124 -4.96 -2.30 -14.23
N PHE A 125 -4.05 -3.00 -14.92
CA PHE A 125 -4.17 -4.46 -15.13
C PHE A 125 -3.31 -5.31 -14.20
N GLY A 126 -2.40 -4.70 -13.42
CA GLY A 126 -1.49 -5.45 -12.53
C GLY A 126 -0.61 -6.48 -13.26
N ARG A 127 -0.44 -6.33 -14.58
CA ARG A 127 0.29 -7.22 -15.50
C ARG A 127 1.50 -6.50 -16.12
N GLY A 128 2.49 -7.26 -16.58
CA GLY A 128 3.73 -6.74 -17.17
C GLY A 128 4.82 -6.41 -16.13
N ARG A 129 5.84 -5.65 -16.54
CA ARG A 129 7.07 -5.37 -15.75
C ARG A 129 6.83 -4.69 -14.39
N THR A 130 5.63 -4.15 -14.17
CA THR A 130 5.24 -3.45 -12.93
C THR A 130 4.10 -4.14 -12.17
N GLY A 131 3.67 -5.32 -12.62
CA GLY A 131 2.60 -6.13 -12.00
C GLY A 131 3.02 -6.89 -10.75
N VAL A 132 2.05 -7.56 -10.09
CA VAL A 132 2.27 -8.28 -8.82
C VAL A 132 3.40 -9.30 -8.94
N ILE A 133 3.35 -10.17 -9.96
CA ILE A 133 4.33 -11.23 -10.18
C ILE A 133 5.73 -10.63 -10.39
N ALA A 134 5.85 -9.61 -11.23
CA ALA A 134 7.14 -8.95 -11.48
C ALA A 134 7.74 -8.31 -10.21
N LYS A 135 6.90 -7.72 -9.34
CA LYS A 135 7.35 -7.17 -8.05
C LYS A 135 7.82 -8.28 -7.11
N VAL A 136 7.14 -9.43 -7.09
CA VAL A 136 7.55 -10.62 -6.32
C VAL A 136 8.87 -11.19 -6.85
N SER A 137 9.02 -11.36 -8.16
CA SER A 137 10.29 -11.81 -8.77
C SER A 137 11.44 -10.88 -8.41
N ARG A 138 11.22 -9.56 -8.49
CA ARG A 138 12.24 -8.56 -8.08
C ARG A 138 12.59 -8.65 -6.60
N ALA A 139 11.63 -8.98 -5.73
CA ALA A 139 11.90 -9.18 -4.30
C ALA A 139 12.81 -10.40 -4.08
N ILE A 140 12.54 -11.50 -4.77
CA ILE A 140 13.34 -12.73 -4.73
C ILE A 140 14.76 -12.49 -5.26
N GLU A 141 14.90 -11.75 -6.36
CA GLU A 141 16.20 -11.35 -6.91
C GLU A 141 17.02 -10.51 -5.91
N LYS A 142 16.37 -9.52 -5.27
CA LYS A 142 17.02 -8.70 -4.23
C LYS A 142 17.43 -9.53 -3.02
N LEU A 143 16.59 -10.47 -2.60
CA LEU A 143 16.89 -11.40 -1.51
C LEU A 143 18.11 -12.27 -1.87
N GLY A 144 18.12 -12.87 -3.07
CA GLY A 144 19.27 -13.64 -3.55
C GLY A 144 20.56 -12.83 -3.61
N ALA A 145 20.50 -11.56 -4.01
CA ALA A 145 21.67 -10.67 -4.02
C ALA A 145 22.19 -10.37 -2.61
N LEU A 146 21.30 -10.12 -1.63
CA LEU A 146 21.69 -9.93 -0.23
C LEU A 146 22.35 -11.18 0.36
N LEU A 147 21.76 -12.35 0.12
CA LEU A 147 22.31 -13.63 0.57
C LEU A 147 23.68 -13.91 -0.04
N ALA A 148 23.88 -13.58 -1.32
CA ALA A 148 25.18 -13.70 -1.98
C ALA A 148 26.23 -12.71 -1.46
N ALA A 149 25.81 -11.55 -0.96
CA ALA A 149 26.69 -10.56 -0.35
C ALA A 149 26.96 -10.81 1.15
N PHE A 150 26.34 -11.83 1.76
CA PHE A 150 26.48 -12.14 3.19
C PHE A 150 27.94 -12.27 3.64
N SER A 151 28.75 -13.05 2.89
CA SER A 151 30.15 -13.33 3.22
C SER A 151 31.04 -12.09 3.22
N GLN A 152 30.64 -11.03 2.50
CA GLN A 152 31.41 -9.77 2.44
C GLN A 152 31.42 -9.06 3.80
N HIS A 153 30.32 -9.20 4.56
CA HIS A 153 30.17 -8.58 5.88
C HIS A 153 30.47 -9.57 7.03
N ASN A 154 30.38 -10.87 6.75
CA ASN A 154 30.47 -11.94 7.77
C ASN A 154 31.46 -13.04 7.33
N PRO A 155 32.76 -12.72 7.20
CA PRO A 155 33.76 -13.71 6.80
C PRO A 155 33.85 -14.85 7.83
N GLY A 156 33.97 -16.08 7.36
CA GLY A 156 34.05 -17.27 8.24
C GLY A 156 32.73 -17.67 8.91
N CYS A 157 31.59 -17.15 8.44
CA CYS A 157 30.25 -17.53 8.90
C CYS A 157 29.46 -18.27 7.81
N PHE A 158 28.51 -19.10 8.22
CA PHE A 158 27.51 -19.70 7.35
C PHE A 158 26.10 -19.27 7.75
N ILE A 159 25.18 -19.26 6.80
CA ILE A 159 23.76 -19.04 7.02
C ILE A 159 23.16 -20.36 7.53
N SER A 160 22.74 -20.37 8.80
CA SER A 160 22.09 -21.52 9.43
C SER A 160 20.58 -21.49 9.29
N ALA A 161 19.98 -20.30 9.18
CA ALA A 161 18.55 -20.12 8.99
C ALA A 161 18.24 -18.79 8.28
N LEU A 162 17.12 -18.76 7.55
CA LEU A 162 16.54 -17.59 6.90
C LEU A 162 15.14 -17.34 7.47
N GLU A 163 14.98 -16.24 8.19
CA GLU A 163 13.69 -15.77 8.72
C GLU A 163 13.18 -14.60 7.87
N LEU A 164 11.91 -14.62 7.50
CA LEU A 164 11.28 -13.60 6.65
C LEU A 164 10.13 -12.93 7.39
N ASP A 165 10.15 -11.59 7.45
CA ASP A 165 8.99 -10.78 7.85
C ASP A 165 8.45 -10.09 6.59
N VAL A 166 7.20 -10.32 6.20
CA VAL A 166 6.65 -9.86 4.92
C VAL A 166 5.54 -8.85 5.16
N PHE A 167 5.70 -7.64 4.65
CA PHE A 167 4.73 -6.56 4.80
C PHE A 167 4.20 -6.10 3.45
N GLY A 168 2.93 -5.70 3.39
CA GLY A 168 2.42 -5.06 2.18
C GLY A 168 1.15 -4.25 2.38
N PHE A 169 0.94 -3.28 1.49
CA PHE A 169 -0.27 -2.44 1.46
C PHE A 169 -1.01 -2.58 0.13
N SER A 170 -2.35 -2.71 0.16
CA SER A 170 -3.19 -2.71 -1.04
C SER A 170 -2.83 -3.85 -2.00
N ARG A 171 -2.49 -3.56 -3.26
CA ARG A 171 -1.94 -4.53 -4.20
C ARG A 171 -0.52 -4.99 -3.82
N GLY A 172 0.22 -4.22 -3.03
CA GLY A 172 1.45 -4.67 -2.37
C GLY A 172 1.19 -5.74 -1.31
N ALA A 173 0.06 -5.67 -0.59
CA ALA A 173 -0.38 -6.76 0.31
C ALA A 173 -0.73 -8.01 -0.49
N ALA A 174 -1.33 -7.86 -1.67
CA ALA A 174 -1.52 -8.99 -2.60
C ALA A 174 -0.18 -9.59 -3.08
N ALA A 175 0.83 -8.75 -3.34
CA ALA A 175 2.18 -9.19 -3.64
C ALA A 175 2.86 -9.89 -2.46
N ALA A 176 2.66 -9.41 -1.23
CA ALA A 176 3.13 -10.07 -0.01
C ALA A 176 2.54 -11.48 0.13
N ARG A 177 1.21 -11.62 -0.02
CA ARG A 177 0.53 -12.93 -0.01
C ARG A 177 1.04 -13.85 -1.12
N HIS A 178 1.26 -13.31 -2.31
CA HIS A 178 1.81 -14.10 -3.42
C HIS A 178 3.27 -14.50 -3.19
N PHE A 179 4.11 -13.60 -2.67
CA PHE A 179 5.50 -13.89 -2.28
C PHE A 179 5.57 -15.00 -1.23
N THR A 180 4.71 -14.96 -0.21
CA THR A 180 4.57 -16.05 0.76
C THR A 180 4.31 -17.37 0.05
N ASN A 181 3.34 -17.42 -0.88
CA ASN A 181 3.06 -18.63 -1.64
C ASN A 181 4.23 -19.09 -2.51
N GLU A 182 5.02 -18.18 -3.09
CA GLU A 182 6.23 -18.55 -3.83
C GLU A 182 7.31 -19.16 -2.92
N VAL A 183 7.44 -18.68 -1.69
CA VAL A 183 8.35 -19.28 -0.68
C VAL A 183 7.85 -20.66 -0.25
N LEU A 184 6.53 -20.85 -0.09
CA LEU A 184 5.92 -22.13 0.28
C LEU A 184 6.09 -23.23 -0.79
N LYS A 185 6.48 -22.88 -2.02
CA LYS A 185 6.85 -23.87 -3.04
C LYS A 185 8.19 -24.56 -2.77
N GLN A 186 8.99 -24.05 -1.83
CA GLN A 186 10.24 -24.65 -1.37
C GLN A 186 11.18 -24.97 -2.54
N GLU A 187 11.58 -26.24 -2.70
CA GLU A 187 12.47 -26.73 -3.77
C GLU A 187 11.97 -26.43 -5.19
N LYS A 188 10.65 -26.25 -5.36
CA LYS A 188 10.01 -25.91 -6.64
C LYS A 188 9.80 -24.41 -6.83
N GLY A 189 10.14 -23.61 -5.82
CA GLY A 189 9.93 -22.18 -5.78
C GLY A 189 11.09 -21.39 -6.39
N ALA A 190 10.83 -20.13 -6.73
CA ALA A 190 11.83 -19.24 -7.32
C ALA A 190 12.98 -18.84 -6.37
N LEU A 191 12.83 -19.08 -5.06
CA LEU A 191 13.87 -18.82 -4.07
C LEU A 191 14.97 -19.91 -4.08
N GLU A 192 14.63 -21.14 -4.42
CA GLU A 192 15.56 -22.27 -4.36
C GLU A 192 16.81 -22.09 -5.24
N PRO A 193 16.69 -21.67 -6.52
CA PRO A 193 17.86 -21.40 -7.34
C PRO A 193 18.74 -20.26 -6.81
N MET A 194 18.21 -19.36 -5.98
CA MET A 194 19.00 -18.30 -5.36
C MET A 194 19.80 -18.83 -4.16
N LEU A 195 19.19 -19.70 -3.35
CA LEU A 195 19.81 -20.34 -2.19
C LEU A 195 20.96 -21.27 -2.60
N ASN A 196 20.79 -22.02 -3.69
CA ASN A 196 21.81 -22.97 -4.19
C ASN A 196 22.96 -22.33 -4.98
N ARG A 197 23.07 -20.99 -5.01
CA ARG A 197 24.21 -20.32 -5.64
C ARG A 197 25.46 -20.55 -4.79
N ARG A 198 26.59 -20.86 -5.45
CA ARG A 198 27.90 -21.03 -4.79
C ARG A 198 28.33 -19.83 -3.93
N SER A 199 27.85 -18.62 -4.26
CA SER A 199 28.13 -17.40 -3.52
C SER A 199 27.40 -17.30 -2.18
N VAL A 200 26.39 -18.13 -1.93
CA VAL A 200 25.61 -18.12 -0.70
C VAL A 200 26.18 -19.18 0.25
N PRO A 201 26.79 -18.79 1.38
CA PRO A 201 27.42 -19.74 2.29
C PRO A 201 26.37 -20.39 3.19
N LEU A 202 25.63 -21.37 2.69
CA LEU A 202 24.67 -22.13 3.50
C LEU A 202 25.39 -23.15 4.40
N SER A 203 24.87 -23.35 5.61
CA SER A 203 25.38 -24.41 6.49
C SER A 203 25.06 -25.81 5.92
N PRO A 204 25.86 -26.85 6.24
CA PRO A 204 25.60 -28.22 5.73
C PRO A 204 24.23 -28.80 6.09
N GLY A 205 23.62 -28.34 7.19
CA GLY A 205 22.29 -28.76 7.64
C GLY A 205 21.14 -27.90 7.10
N PHE A 206 21.43 -26.89 6.28
CA PHE A 206 20.40 -25.99 5.75
C PHE A 206 19.53 -26.72 4.72
N SER A 207 18.25 -26.86 5.03
CA SER A 207 17.25 -27.45 4.13
C SER A 207 15.84 -26.97 4.46
N TRP A 208 14.94 -27.07 3.48
CA TRP A 208 13.50 -26.84 3.68
C TRP A 208 12.90 -27.81 4.68
N ALA A 209 13.28 -29.09 4.62
CA ALA A 209 12.79 -30.14 5.52
C ALA A 209 13.15 -29.87 7.00
N ASN A 210 14.31 -29.25 7.26
CA ASN A 210 14.73 -28.85 8.60
C ASN A 210 14.10 -27.53 9.07
N GLY A 211 13.21 -26.93 8.27
CA GLY A 211 12.62 -25.63 8.55
C GLY A 211 13.66 -24.50 8.59
N SER A 212 14.70 -24.59 7.75
CA SER A 212 15.77 -23.58 7.72
C SER A 212 15.31 -22.25 7.12
N VAL A 213 14.20 -22.26 6.38
CA VAL A 213 13.51 -21.05 5.89
C VAL A 213 12.16 -20.95 6.59
N LYS A 214 11.90 -19.82 7.25
CA LYS A 214 10.66 -19.57 7.99
C LYS A 214 10.11 -18.20 7.67
N ILE A 215 8.80 -18.10 7.55
CA ILE A 215 8.09 -16.81 7.53
C ILE A 215 7.60 -16.57 8.96
N LYS A 216 8.09 -15.51 9.58
CA LYS A 216 7.78 -15.15 10.97
C LYS A 216 6.45 -14.40 10.99
N VAL A 217 6.45 -13.17 10.46
CA VAL A 217 5.29 -12.29 10.47
C VAL A 217 4.87 -11.90 9.05
N ILE A 218 3.56 -11.90 8.79
CA ILE A 218 2.98 -11.28 7.61
C ILE A 218 2.12 -10.08 8.05
N GLY A 219 2.57 -8.86 7.77
CA GLY A 219 1.84 -7.62 8.12
C GLY A 219 1.17 -6.97 6.91
N LEU A 220 -0.16 -7.06 6.85
CA LEU A 220 -0.96 -6.58 5.71
C LEU A 220 -1.73 -5.32 6.08
N PHE A 221 -1.75 -4.36 5.15
CA PHE A 221 -2.63 -3.20 5.17
C PHE A 221 -3.61 -3.33 4.01
N ASP A 222 -4.89 -3.49 4.36
CA ASP A 222 -6.05 -3.39 3.48
C ASP A 222 -5.89 -4.06 2.10
N THR A 223 -5.68 -5.38 2.08
CA THR A 223 -5.41 -6.14 0.87
C THR A 223 -6.49 -5.98 -0.21
N VAL A 224 -6.08 -5.54 -1.40
CA VAL A 224 -6.92 -5.45 -2.60
C VAL A 224 -6.27 -6.26 -3.73
N ALA A 225 -7.02 -7.21 -4.28
CA ALA A 225 -6.56 -8.03 -5.39
C ALA A 225 -6.47 -7.23 -6.71
N ALA A 226 -5.49 -7.55 -7.54
CA ALA A 226 -5.43 -7.06 -8.93
C ALA A 226 -6.48 -7.77 -9.84
N VAL A 227 -7.03 -8.89 -9.39
CA VAL A 227 -7.95 -9.74 -10.17
C VAL A 227 -9.38 -9.33 -9.88
N GLY A 228 -9.90 -8.33 -10.59
CA GLY A 228 -11.35 -8.05 -10.54
C GLY A 228 -11.79 -6.63 -10.90
N SER A 229 -10.92 -5.62 -10.83
CA SER A 229 -11.33 -4.23 -11.08
C SER A 229 -11.56 -3.89 -12.58
N LEU A 230 -11.32 -4.84 -13.49
CA LEU A 230 -11.36 -4.65 -14.95
C LEU A 230 -11.89 -5.88 -15.70
N ARG A 231 -12.73 -6.70 -15.06
CA ARG A 231 -13.16 -7.99 -15.64
C ARG A 231 -14.01 -7.85 -16.92
N ASP A 232 -14.46 -6.66 -17.31
CA ASP A 232 -15.33 -6.48 -18.49
C ASP A 232 -14.93 -5.30 -19.39
N MET A 233 -13.68 -5.19 -19.82
CA MET A 233 -13.36 -4.35 -20.98
C MET A 233 -12.32 -4.99 -21.91
N GLY A 234 -12.82 -5.85 -22.80
CA GLY A 234 -12.17 -6.12 -24.08
C GLY A 234 -11.31 -7.38 -24.10
N ASN A 235 -11.78 -8.34 -24.90
CA ASN A 235 -11.10 -9.53 -25.35
C ASN A 235 -9.63 -9.27 -25.72
N LEU A 236 -8.67 -9.80 -24.96
CA LEU A 236 -7.25 -9.89 -25.36
C LEU A 236 -6.71 -11.24 -24.88
N GLY A 237 -6.70 -12.18 -25.82
CA GLY A 237 -6.00 -13.45 -25.70
C GLY A 237 -4.49 -13.26 -25.54
N ASP A 238 -3.90 -14.25 -24.89
CA ASP A 238 -2.49 -14.62 -24.92
C ASP A 238 -1.44 -13.64 -24.37
N ALA A 239 -1.16 -13.81 -23.06
CA ALA A 239 0.20 -13.85 -22.50
C ALA A 239 0.16 -14.39 -21.06
N HIS A 240 0.64 -15.63 -20.86
CA HIS A 240 0.99 -16.29 -19.57
C HIS A 240 0.07 -15.99 -18.37
N ASN A 241 -0.99 -16.80 -18.23
CA ASN A 241 -1.95 -16.77 -17.12
C ASN A 241 -1.38 -17.42 -15.83
N ASP A 242 -0.32 -16.86 -15.26
CA ASP A 242 -0.03 -17.14 -13.85
C ASP A 242 -1.00 -16.30 -13.00
N LYS A 243 -2.01 -16.96 -12.43
CA LYS A 243 -2.97 -16.33 -11.52
C LYS A 243 -2.26 -15.96 -10.23
N VAL A 244 -2.39 -14.70 -9.79
CA VAL A 244 -1.89 -14.25 -8.48
C VAL A 244 -2.54 -15.09 -7.38
N ASN A 245 -1.71 -15.80 -6.59
CA ASN A 245 -2.19 -16.59 -5.46
C ASN A 245 -2.25 -15.74 -4.19
N LEU A 246 -3.45 -15.52 -3.67
CA LEU A 246 -3.71 -14.75 -2.46
C LEU A 246 -4.03 -15.62 -1.25
N TYR A 247 -4.24 -16.92 -1.42
CA TYR A 247 -4.58 -17.79 -0.30
C TYR A 247 -3.40 -17.86 0.68
N LEU A 248 -3.65 -17.62 1.96
CA LEU A 248 -2.66 -17.82 3.03
C LEU A 248 -3.05 -19.09 3.81
N PRO A 249 -2.43 -20.25 3.54
CA PRO A 249 -2.77 -21.47 4.25
C PRO A 249 -2.40 -21.37 5.74
N PRO A 250 -3.18 -22.01 6.65
CA PRO A 250 -2.80 -22.12 8.05
C PRO A 250 -1.37 -22.64 8.22
N GLY A 251 -0.60 -22.02 9.11
CA GLY A 251 0.80 -22.39 9.35
C GLY A 251 1.80 -21.88 8.30
N CYS A 252 1.39 -21.07 7.32
CA CYS A 252 2.33 -20.47 6.36
C CYS A 252 3.31 -19.46 7.00
N ALA A 253 2.95 -18.92 8.14
CA ALA A 253 3.74 -17.99 8.95
C ALA A 253 3.49 -18.25 10.43
N GLU A 254 4.32 -17.71 11.32
CA GLU A 254 4.04 -17.77 12.76
C GLU A 254 2.88 -16.83 13.13
N GLN A 255 2.81 -15.66 12.48
CA GLN A 255 1.70 -14.72 12.66
C GLN A 255 1.30 -14.01 11.35
N VAL A 256 0.00 -13.76 11.19
CA VAL A 256 -0.55 -12.90 10.14
C VAL A 256 -1.37 -11.78 10.79
N LEU A 257 -0.95 -10.54 10.58
CA LEU A 257 -1.58 -9.33 11.09
C LEU A 257 -2.19 -8.58 9.90
N HIS A 258 -3.51 -8.34 9.90
CA HIS A 258 -4.15 -7.61 8.80
C HIS A 258 -4.98 -6.43 9.31
N LEU A 259 -4.52 -5.20 9.04
CA LEU A 259 -5.29 -3.99 9.31
C LEU A 259 -6.21 -3.68 8.13
N VAL A 260 -7.50 -3.47 8.39
CA VAL A 260 -8.55 -3.32 7.37
C VAL A 260 -9.24 -1.96 7.52
N ALA A 261 -9.50 -1.32 6.38
CA ALA A 261 -10.22 -0.04 6.32
C ALA A 261 -11.72 -0.26 6.58
N ARG A 262 -12.23 0.35 7.66
CA ARG A 262 -13.65 0.35 8.01
C ARG A 262 -14.48 1.20 7.06
N ASP A 263 -13.98 2.39 6.72
CA ASP A 263 -14.73 3.42 5.99
C ASP A 263 -14.36 3.45 4.48
N GLU A 264 -13.85 2.34 3.95
CA GLU A 264 -13.61 2.16 2.51
C GLU A 264 -14.87 1.61 1.82
N GLU A 265 -15.40 2.34 0.85
CA GLU A 265 -16.70 2.02 0.22
C GLU A 265 -16.61 1.83 -1.30
N ARG A 266 -15.43 1.97 -1.93
CA ARG A 266 -15.31 1.90 -3.39
C ARG A 266 -15.53 0.49 -3.91
N ARG A 267 -16.27 0.40 -5.03
CA ARG A 267 -16.49 -0.84 -5.79
C ARG A 267 -15.19 -1.54 -6.19
N ASN A 268 -14.20 -0.78 -6.63
CA ASN A 268 -12.95 -1.30 -7.18
C ASN A 268 -11.92 -1.69 -6.11
N PHE A 269 -12.23 -1.49 -4.83
CA PHE A 269 -11.33 -1.75 -3.70
C PHE A 269 -11.82 -2.91 -2.86
N ALA A 270 -12.30 -4.00 -3.48
CA ALA A 270 -12.76 -5.18 -2.75
C ALA A 270 -11.67 -5.75 -1.82
N LEU A 271 -12.04 -5.94 -0.56
CA LEU A 271 -11.14 -6.48 0.47
C LEU A 271 -10.88 -7.97 0.21
N ASN A 272 -9.63 -8.39 0.32
CA ASN A 272 -9.28 -9.81 0.42
C ASN A 272 -8.93 -10.09 1.87
N SER A 273 -9.87 -10.68 2.59
CA SER A 273 -9.77 -11.00 4.01
C SER A 273 -8.75 -12.12 4.26
N VAL A 274 -8.26 -12.21 5.50
CA VAL A 274 -7.46 -13.34 6.01
C VAL A 274 -8.31 -14.35 6.81
N LEU A 275 -9.57 -14.00 7.12
CA LEU A 275 -10.56 -14.86 7.76
C LEU A 275 -11.07 -15.95 6.80
N PRO A 276 -11.47 -17.13 7.31
CA PRO A 276 -11.53 -17.51 8.73
C PRO A 276 -10.20 -18.07 9.28
N HIS A 277 -9.18 -18.28 8.44
CA HIS A 277 -7.99 -19.04 8.79
C HIS A 277 -7.02 -18.31 9.74
N TRP A 278 -6.97 -16.98 9.67
CA TRP A 278 -6.12 -16.16 10.53
C TRP A 278 -6.99 -15.22 11.38
N PRO A 279 -6.87 -15.25 12.71
CA PRO A 279 -7.79 -14.54 13.61
C PRO A 279 -7.53 -13.03 13.67
N THR A 280 -6.30 -12.58 13.39
CA THR A 280 -5.87 -11.20 13.61
C THR A 280 -6.17 -10.30 12.40
N GLU A 281 -7.45 -10.10 12.11
CA GLU A 281 -7.96 -9.10 11.17
C GLU A 281 -8.62 -7.95 11.94
N ILE A 282 -7.97 -6.78 11.95
CA ILE A 282 -8.35 -5.65 12.80
C ILE A 282 -8.96 -4.55 11.94
N VAL A 283 -10.24 -4.27 12.17
CA VAL A 283 -10.98 -3.23 11.45
C VAL A 283 -10.75 -1.88 12.13
N LEU A 284 -10.19 -0.92 11.40
CA LEU A 284 -9.80 0.38 11.94
C LEU A 284 -10.51 1.53 11.21
N PRO A 285 -10.80 2.65 11.91
CA PRO A 285 -11.44 3.82 11.29
C PRO A 285 -10.59 4.39 10.16
N GLY A 286 -11.21 4.76 9.04
CA GLY A 286 -10.52 5.33 7.88
C GLY A 286 -10.76 4.56 6.59
N ALA A 287 -10.50 5.26 5.48
CA ALA A 287 -10.49 4.69 4.13
C ALA A 287 -9.17 3.98 3.81
N HIS A 288 -9.05 3.41 2.62
CA HIS A 288 -7.90 2.58 2.21
C HIS A 288 -6.52 3.20 2.50
N SER A 289 -6.30 4.44 2.07
CA SER A 289 -5.02 5.14 2.27
C SER A 289 -4.93 5.85 3.62
N ASP A 290 -6.02 5.94 4.39
CA ASP A 290 -5.95 6.29 5.82
C ASP A 290 -5.33 5.15 6.62
N ILE A 291 -5.54 3.89 6.22
CA ILE A 291 -4.89 2.73 6.84
C ILE A 291 -3.46 2.56 6.32
N GLY A 292 -3.27 2.57 5.00
CA GLY A 292 -1.99 2.28 4.36
C GLY A 292 -1.02 3.44 4.21
N GLY A 293 -1.48 4.68 4.37
CA GLY A 293 -0.72 5.91 4.08
C GLY A 293 -0.68 6.27 2.59
N GLY A 294 -0.19 7.48 2.32
CA GLY A 294 -0.09 8.05 0.96
C GLY A 294 -0.79 9.40 0.81
N TYR A 295 -1.73 9.74 1.70
CA TYR A 295 -2.32 11.08 1.76
C TYR A 295 -1.34 12.10 2.32
N HIS A 296 -1.38 13.31 1.78
CA HIS A 296 -0.61 14.43 2.29
C HIS A 296 -0.98 14.79 3.74
N PRO A 297 -0.05 15.40 4.49
CA PRO A 297 -0.34 15.89 5.84
C PRO A 297 -1.59 16.78 5.90
N GLN A 298 -1.85 17.55 4.86
CA GLN A 298 -3.01 18.44 4.70
C GLN A 298 -3.39 18.52 3.22
N MET A 299 -4.69 18.43 2.92
CA MET A 299 -5.21 18.61 1.57
C MET A 299 -6.66 19.13 1.58
N ILE A 300 -7.07 19.74 0.48
CA ILE A 300 -8.48 20.06 0.22
C ILE A 300 -9.10 18.90 -0.55
N GLU A 301 -10.04 18.22 0.09
CA GLU A 301 -10.86 17.19 -0.51
C GLU A 301 -12.04 17.86 -1.21
N LYS A 302 -12.11 17.74 -2.54
CA LYS A 302 -13.22 18.23 -3.36
C LYS A 302 -13.75 17.09 -4.22
N VAL A 303 -14.87 16.51 -3.81
CA VAL A 303 -15.39 15.26 -4.40
C VAL A 303 -16.89 15.34 -4.69
N LEU A 304 -17.32 14.67 -5.75
CA LEU A 304 -18.75 14.49 -6.04
C LEU A 304 -19.34 13.34 -5.23
N LEU A 305 -20.23 13.66 -4.29
CA LEU A 305 -20.89 12.68 -3.42
C LEU A 305 -22.02 11.92 -4.14
N THR A 306 -22.66 12.56 -5.12
CA THR A 306 -23.74 11.94 -5.90
C THR A 306 -23.32 11.73 -7.34
N ARG A 307 -23.92 10.71 -7.96
CA ARG A 307 -23.69 10.43 -9.38
C ARG A 307 -24.17 11.62 -10.22
N PRO A 308 -23.33 12.14 -11.14
CA PRO A 308 -23.74 13.19 -12.07
C PRO A 308 -25.05 12.88 -12.79
N VAL A 309 -26.01 13.80 -12.68
CA VAL A 309 -27.29 13.78 -13.40
C VAL A 309 -27.22 14.77 -14.56
N TRP A 310 -27.86 14.42 -15.68
CA TRP A 310 -27.84 15.24 -16.90
C TRP A 310 -29.25 15.62 -17.32
N SER A 311 -29.43 16.89 -17.72
CA SER A 311 -30.63 17.39 -18.39
C SER A 311 -30.25 17.99 -19.75
N PHE A 312 -31.08 17.77 -20.76
CA PHE A 312 -30.92 18.39 -22.09
C PHE A 312 -32.04 19.40 -22.29
N VAL A 313 -31.68 20.68 -22.35
CA VAL A 313 -32.62 21.82 -22.34
C VAL A 313 -32.27 22.84 -23.42
N GLY A 314 -33.16 23.81 -23.67
CA GLY A 314 -32.86 24.94 -24.57
C GLY A 314 -31.70 25.79 -24.02
N SER A 315 -30.93 26.44 -24.90
CA SER A 315 -29.76 27.26 -24.51
C SER A 315 -30.06 28.27 -23.40
N ASP A 316 -31.24 28.88 -23.46
CA ASP A 316 -31.65 29.98 -22.59
C ASP A 316 -32.23 29.52 -21.25
N THR A 317 -32.39 28.20 -21.06
CA THR A 317 -32.96 27.62 -19.83
C THR A 317 -31.98 27.79 -18.66
N PRO A 318 -32.32 28.46 -17.55
CA PRO A 318 -31.43 28.56 -16.39
C PRO A 318 -31.06 27.20 -15.82
N LYS A 319 -29.81 27.02 -15.38
CA LYS A 319 -29.31 25.72 -14.88
C LYS A 319 -30.04 25.27 -13.62
N GLU A 320 -30.43 26.19 -12.74
CA GLU A 320 -31.17 25.95 -11.49
C GLU A 320 -32.59 25.43 -11.74
N SER A 321 -33.18 25.77 -12.89
CA SER A 321 -34.50 25.26 -13.29
C SER A 321 -34.46 23.88 -13.94
N THR A 322 -33.27 23.30 -14.16
CA THR A 322 -33.15 21.98 -14.79
C THR A 322 -33.47 20.86 -13.80
N GLU A 323 -34.03 19.77 -14.32
CA GLU A 323 -34.33 18.57 -13.52
C GLU A 323 -33.07 18.02 -12.84
N ALA A 324 -31.91 18.01 -13.54
CA ALA A 324 -30.64 17.56 -12.97
C ALA A 324 -30.24 18.37 -11.72
N TRP A 325 -30.39 19.70 -11.79
CA TRP A 325 -30.10 20.57 -10.65
C TRP A 325 -31.08 20.34 -9.50
N GLN A 326 -32.39 20.29 -9.80
CA GLN A 326 -33.44 20.06 -8.79
C GLN A 326 -33.29 18.72 -8.08
N GLN A 327 -33.00 17.65 -8.82
CA GLN A 327 -32.73 16.33 -8.24
C GLN A 327 -31.48 16.35 -7.35
N SER A 328 -30.39 16.99 -7.80
CA SER A 328 -29.16 17.11 -7.02
C SER A 328 -29.37 17.95 -5.75
N PHE A 329 -30.16 19.01 -5.83
CA PHE A 329 -30.52 19.85 -4.69
C PHE A 329 -31.38 19.09 -3.66
N ALA A 330 -32.34 18.29 -4.12
CA ALA A 330 -33.13 17.42 -3.24
C ALA A 330 -32.24 16.39 -2.53
N GLN A 331 -31.30 15.77 -3.26
CA GLN A 331 -30.31 14.85 -2.67
C GLN A 331 -29.44 15.55 -1.61
N MET A 332 -28.93 16.75 -1.90
CA MET A 332 -28.12 17.53 -0.98
C MET A 332 -28.89 17.89 0.30
N THR A 333 -30.15 18.29 0.16
CA THR A 333 -31.01 18.67 1.29
C THR A 333 -31.31 17.48 2.22
N GLY A 334 -31.32 16.26 1.67
CA GLY A 334 -31.47 15.04 2.45
C GLY A 334 -30.19 14.55 3.16
N MET A 335 -29.03 15.19 2.93
CA MET A 335 -27.78 14.81 3.59
C MET A 335 -27.64 15.48 4.96
N ASP A 336 -27.12 14.74 5.93
CA ASP A 336 -26.72 15.30 7.22
C ASP A 336 -25.43 16.11 7.06
N ARG A 337 -25.57 17.43 6.91
CA ARG A 337 -24.45 18.35 6.79
C ARG A 337 -23.56 18.34 8.04
N ALA A 338 -24.13 18.16 9.23
CA ALA A 338 -23.37 18.16 10.49
C ALA A 338 -22.49 16.90 10.63
N ALA A 339 -22.87 15.79 9.99
CA ALA A 339 -22.03 14.59 9.92
C ALA A 339 -20.86 14.73 8.92
N LEU A 340 -20.99 15.59 7.91
CA LEU A 340 -20.01 15.70 6.81
C LEU A 340 -18.94 16.78 7.01
N ILE A 341 -19.31 17.89 7.65
CA ILE A 341 -18.50 19.10 7.72
C ILE A 341 -18.18 19.44 9.18
N ASP A 342 -16.90 19.69 9.46
CA ASP A 342 -16.45 20.29 10.71
C ASP A 342 -16.98 21.74 10.78
N PRO A 343 -17.77 22.12 11.80
CA PRO A 343 -18.21 23.51 11.94
C PRO A 343 -17.07 24.53 12.07
N ARG A 344 -15.85 24.08 12.41
CA ARG A 344 -14.65 24.91 12.51
C ARG A 344 -13.95 25.12 11.16
N ASP A 345 -14.28 24.35 10.14
CA ASP A 345 -13.74 24.52 8.79
C ASP A 345 -14.58 25.56 8.03
N THR A 346 -14.11 26.80 8.00
CA THR A 346 -14.81 27.92 7.35
C THR A 346 -14.83 27.81 5.82
N GLU A 347 -13.92 27.02 5.24
CA GLU A 347 -13.81 26.82 3.78
C GLU A 347 -14.61 25.59 3.32
N ALA A 348 -15.17 24.82 4.26
CA ALA A 348 -15.95 23.64 3.95
C ALA A 348 -17.32 24.00 3.36
N SER A 349 -17.64 23.39 2.23
CA SER A 349 -18.92 23.57 1.55
C SER A 349 -19.52 22.24 1.11
N LEU A 350 -20.85 22.21 1.15
CA LEU A 350 -21.66 21.17 0.53
C LEU A 350 -22.55 21.94 -0.45
N SER A 351 -22.32 21.76 -1.73
CA SER A 351 -22.91 22.60 -2.78
C SER A 351 -23.25 21.80 -4.03
N ILE A 352 -24.07 22.37 -4.91
CA ILE A 352 -24.34 21.77 -6.21
C ILE A 352 -23.29 22.25 -7.21
N THR A 353 -22.48 21.32 -7.71
CA THR A 353 -21.61 21.58 -8.85
C THR A 353 -22.38 21.34 -10.14
N SER A 354 -22.31 22.30 -11.06
CA SER A 354 -22.97 22.23 -12.36
C SER A 354 -21.98 22.48 -13.50
N LYS A 355 -22.05 21.70 -14.58
CA LYS A 355 -21.32 21.98 -15.84
C LYS A 355 -22.31 22.08 -16.99
N GLU A 356 -22.15 23.10 -17.83
CA GLU A 356 -22.98 23.31 -19.01
C GLU A 356 -22.16 23.02 -20.29
N ARG A 357 -22.77 22.30 -21.24
CA ARG A 357 -22.17 22.02 -22.55
C ARG A 357 -23.18 22.27 -23.65
N LEU A 358 -22.86 23.17 -24.57
CA LEU A 358 -23.68 23.41 -25.75
C LEU A 358 -23.74 22.15 -26.63
N THR A 359 -24.95 21.79 -27.06
CA THR A 359 -25.20 20.68 -27.98
C THR A 359 -25.53 21.24 -29.36
N LYS A 360 -24.81 20.77 -30.38
CA LYS A 360 -25.12 21.10 -31.78
C LYS A 360 -26.31 20.24 -32.20
N SER A 361 -27.53 20.74 -32.08
CA SER A 361 -28.69 20.11 -32.72
C SER A 361 -28.83 20.61 -34.16
N ALA A 362 -28.91 19.71 -35.13
CA ALA A 362 -29.15 20.01 -36.54
C ALA A 362 -30.60 20.44 -36.84
N TYR A 363 -31.51 20.38 -35.85
CA TYR A 363 -32.96 20.47 -36.09
C TYR A 363 -33.67 21.67 -35.42
N ASN A 364 -33.00 22.50 -34.61
CA ASN A 364 -33.62 23.68 -33.98
C ASN A 364 -32.74 24.93 -34.10
N ARG A 365 -33.32 26.03 -34.62
CA ARG A 365 -32.63 27.33 -34.78
C ARG A 365 -32.21 27.99 -33.46
N GLY A 366 -32.68 27.50 -32.31
CA GLY A 366 -32.35 28.02 -30.97
C GLY A 366 -31.17 27.34 -30.28
N GLY A 367 -30.59 26.27 -30.83
CA GLY A 367 -29.54 25.49 -30.15
C GLY A 367 -30.03 24.80 -28.86
N GLY A 368 -29.20 23.93 -28.29
CA GLY A 368 -29.50 23.25 -27.03
C GLY A 368 -28.27 23.22 -26.12
N LYS A 369 -28.48 22.85 -24.85
CA LYS A 369 -27.41 22.59 -23.90
C LYS A 369 -27.70 21.38 -23.04
N ALA A 370 -26.63 20.69 -22.67
CA ALA A 370 -26.60 19.67 -21.64
C ALA A 370 -26.13 20.31 -20.34
N VAL A 371 -26.92 20.17 -19.28
CA VAL A 371 -26.59 20.61 -17.92
C VAL A 371 -26.34 19.38 -17.06
N MET A 372 -25.12 19.24 -16.57
CA MET A 372 -24.77 18.26 -15.55
C MET A 372 -24.89 18.90 -14.17
N ALA A 373 -25.46 18.20 -13.20
CA ALA A 373 -25.44 18.60 -11.80
C ALA A 373 -25.12 17.40 -10.88
N ALA A 374 -24.41 17.68 -9.79
CA ALA A 374 -24.09 16.73 -8.74
C ALA A 374 -23.82 17.45 -7.41
N VAL A 375 -24.01 16.75 -6.29
CA VAL A 375 -23.64 17.25 -4.96
C VAL A 375 -22.13 17.13 -4.79
N CYS A 376 -21.48 18.23 -4.44
CA CYS A 376 -20.05 18.32 -4.21
C CYS A 376 -19.77 18.65 -2.75
N LEU A 377 -18.89 17.87 -2.13
CA LEU A 377 -18.29 18.16 -0.84
C LEU A 377 -16.91 18.77 -1.09
N GLN A 378 -16.65 19.93 -0.49
CA GLN A 378 -15.33 20.52 -0.37
C GLN A 378 -15.02 20.71 1.11
N ARG A 379 -13.88 20.21 1.59
CA ARG A 379 -13.44 20.39 2.99
C ARG A 379 -11.94 20.16 3.13
N GLN A 380 -11.36 20.63 4.22
CA GLN A 380 -9.99 20.32 4.57
C GLN A 380 -9.91 18.97 5.30
N VAL A 381 -8.95 18.13 4.90
CA VAL A 381 -8.67 16.83 5.51
C VAL A 381 -7.17 16.62 5.69
N PHE A 382 -6.80 15.78 6.65
CA PHE A 382 -5.41 15.57 7.07
C PHE A 382 -5.01 14.09 7.02
N GLY A 383 -3.89 13.78 6.38
CA GLY A 383 -3.36 12.40 6.26
C GLY A 383 -2.74 11.82 7.53
N HIS A 384 -2.87 12.47 8.69
CA HIS A 384 -2.17 12.07 9.94
C HIS A 384 -2.72 10.79 10.57
N LEU A 385 -3.96 10.39 10.28
CA LEU A 385 -4.54 9.15 10.79
C LEU A 385 -3.76 7.90 10.35
N SER A 386 -3.14 7.92 9.17
CA SER A 386 -2.22 6.84 8.74
C SER A 386 -1.05 6.61 9.70
N ARG A 387 -0.58 7.65 10.40
CA ARG A 387 0.49 7.55 11.39
C ARG A 387 0.03 6.86 12.66
N VAL A 388 -1.27 6.89 12.98
CA VAL A 388 -1.86 6.08 14.06
C VAL A 388 -1.82 4.60 13.67
N HIS A 389 -2.27 4.27 12.47
CA HIS A 389 -2.26 2.88 11.96
C HIS A 389 -0.86 2.31 11.79
N LEU A 390 0.12 3.16 11.47
CA LEU A 390 1.54 2.81 11.50
C LEU A 390 1.97 2.35 12.90
N ARG A 391 1.58 3.06 13.96
CA ARG A 391 1.90 2.68 15.35
C ARG A 391 1.21 1.38 15.74
N VAL A 392 -0.02 1.16 15.29
CA VAL A 392 -0.73 -0.10 15.51
C VAL A 392 0.07 -1.27 14.91
N MET A 393 0.40 -1.21 13.61
CA MET A 393 1.18 -2.29 12.98
C MET A 393 2.58 -2.44 13.61
N HIS A 394 3.26 -1.32 13.89
CA HIS A 394 4.59 -1.34 14.52
C HIS A 394 4.55 -2.03 15.88
N ALA A 395 3.58 -1.67 16.74
CA ALA A 395 3.42 -2.28 18.06
C ALA A 395 3.13 -3.78 17.95
N LEU A 396 2.14 -4.19 17.15
CA LEU A 396 1.80 -5.60 16.97
C LEU A 396 2.98 -6.40 16.42
N ALA A 397 3.66 -5.90 15.40
CA ALA A 397 4.81 -6.58 14.83
C ALA A 397 5.98 -6.69 15.82
N CYS A 398 6.22 -5.65 16.63
CA CYS A 398 7.21 -5.71 17.71
C CYS A 398 6.84 -6.75 18.79
N ASP A 399 5.56 -6.88 19.12
CA ASP A 399 5.07 -7.91 20.06
C ASP A 399 5.38 -9.33 19.54
N GLU A 400 5.32 -9.52 18.22
CA GLU A 400 5.72 -10.76 17.51
C GLU A 400 7.23 -10.86 17.24
N GLY A 401 8.03 -9.96 17.83
CA GLY A 401 9.49 -9.99 17.77
C GLY A 401 10.10 -9.48 16.47
N VAL A 402 9.37 -8.75 15.63
CA VAL A 402 9.92 -8.08 14.44
C VAL A 402 10.93 -7.01 14.88
N PRO A 403 12.14 -6.96 14.31
CA PRO A 403 13.22 -6.09 14.76
C PRO A 403 13.04 -4.66 14.21
N PHE A 404 11.91 -4.01 14.48
CA PHE A 404 11.76 -2.59 14.21
C PHE A 404 12.51 -1.77 15.26
N ASN A 405 13.19 -0.71 14.81
CA ASN A 405 13.72 0.32 15.70
C ASN A 405 12.56 1.11 16.35
N PRO A 406 12.83 1.77 17.48
CA PRO A 406 11.89 2.75 18.04
C PRO A 406 11.55 3.81 16.99
N VAL A 407 10.27 4.19 16.95
CA VAL A 407 9.82 5.21 16.00
C VAL A 407 10.38 6.57 16.43
N PRO A 408 11.11 7.29 15.56
CA PRO A 408 11.75 8.55 15.91
C PRO A 408 10.73 9.68 16.08
N VAL A 409 11.16 10.75 16.73
CA VAL A 409 10.43 12.02 16.77
C VAL A 409 10.80 12.83 15.53
N SER A 410 10.02 12.65 14.45
CA SER A 410 10.14 13.45 13.24
C SER A 410 8.77 13.69 12.59
N LEU A 411 8.70 14.63 11.64
CA LEU A 411 7.46 15.04 10.98
C LEU A 411 6.72 13.87 10.29
N ASP A 412 7.46 12.91 9.74
CA ASP A 412 6.89 11.74 9.05
C ASP A 412 6.12 10.80 10.00
N PHE A 413 6.46 10.83 11.29
CA PHE A 413 5.94 9.95 12.34
C PHE A 413 5.18 10.69 13.45
N LEU A 414 5.00 12.01 13.31
CA LEU A 414 4.34 12.87 14.29
C LEU A 414 2.85 12.52 14.40
N ILE A 415 2.40 12.26 15.63
CA ILE A 415 0.98 12.13 15.95
C ILE A 415 0.51 13.47 16.53
N LEU A 416 -0.47 14.08 15.89
CA LEU A 416 -1.06 15.33 16.36
C LEU A 416 -1.67 15.14 17.76
N PRO A 417 -1.67 16.15 18.64
CA PRO A 417 -2.16 16.01 20.01
C PRO A 417 -3.55 15.38 20.11
N GLU A 418 -4.50 15.79 19.25
CA GLU A 418 -5.86 15.24 19.22
C GLU A 418 -5.95 13.76 18.81
N LEU A 419 -4.91 13.22 18.16
CA LEU A 419 -4.83 11.81 17.77
C LEU A 419 -4.06 10.93 18.78
N GLN A 420 -3.44 11.50 19.83
CA GLN A 420 -2.66 10.72 20.78
C GLN A 420 -3.53 9.75 21.58
N GLY A 421 -4.68 10.23 22.09
CA GLY A 421 -5.66 9.39 22.79
C GLY A 421 -6.22 8.30 21.89
N VAL A 422 -6.60 8.66 20.66
CA VAL A 422 -7.02 7.72 19.61
C VAL A 422 -5.96 6.65 19.36
N ALA A 423 -4.69 7.03 19.25
CA ALA A 423 -3.61 6.09 19.01
C ALA A 423 -3.45 5.08 20.16
N HIS A 424 -3.48 5.52 21.41
CA HIS A 424 -3.43 4.62 22.56
C HIS A 424 -4.61 3.63 22.56
N LYS A 425 -5.83 4.13 22.34
CA LYS A 425 -7.05 3.30 22.29
C LYS A 425 -7.01 2.28 21.15
N LEU A 426 -6.60 2.69 19.94
CA LEU A 426 -6.54 1.79 18.78
C LEU A 426 -5.41 0.76 18.89
N ILE A 427 -4.28 1.08 19.52
CA ILE A 427 -3.23 0.09 19.83
C ILE A 427 -3.74 -0.94 20.85
N ALA A 428 -4.45 -0.49 21.89
CA ALA A 428 -5.03 -1.41 22.87
C ALA A 428 -6.09 -2.32 22.24
N TYR A 429 -6.98 -1.75 21.42
CA TYR A 429 -7.98 -2.49 20.65
C TYR A 429 -7.33 -3.55 19.75
N ALA A 430 -6.28 -3.18 19.03
CA ALA A 430 -5.52 -4.09 18.19
C ALA A 430 -4.85 -5.24 18.95
N ARG A 431 -4.53 -5.04 20.24
CA ARG A 431 -4.01 -6.06 21.16
C ARG A 431 -5.10 -6.90 21.85
N GLY A 432 -6.36 -6.71 21.47
CA GLY A 432 -7.50 -7.50 21.96
C GLY A 432 -8.34 -6.82 23.05
N ALA A 433 -8.11 -5.55 23.36
CA ALA A 433 -9.05 -4.79 24.19
C ALA A 433 -10.33 -4.44 23.41
N ASP A 434 -11.37 -3.99 24.12
CA ASP A 434 -12.60 -3.50 23.48
C ASP A 434 -12.37 -2.22 22.67
N TYR A 435 -13.20 -2.01 21.66
CA TYR A 435 -13.18 -0.78 20.88
C TYR A 435 -13.68 0.40 21.72
N ALA A 436 -12.78 1.33 22.05
CA ALA A 436 -12.99 2.34 23.08
C ALA A 436 -12.97 3.80 22.57
N LEU A 437 -13.08 4.04 21.26
CA LEU A 437 -13.25 5.41 20.76
C LEU A 437 -14.63 5.94 21.14
N ASP A 438 -14.67 7.15 21.69
CA ASP A 438 -15.93 7.81 22.03
C ASP A 438 -16.55 8.52 20.82
N ALA A 439 -17.80 8.98 20.98
CA ALA A 439 -18.53 9.64 19.90
C ALA A 439 -17.86 10.93 19.41
N GLN A 440 -17.17 11.66 20.30
CA GLN A 440 -16.48 12.90 19.96
C GLN A 440 -15.22 12.62 19.15
N GLU A 441 -14.45 11.60 19.52
CA GLU A 441 -13.30 11.11 18.77
C GLU A 441 -13.71 10.60 17.39
N GLU A 442 -14.77 9.79 17.31
CA GLU A 442 -15.33 9.30 16.04
C GLU A 442 -15.77 10.43 15.11
N GLN A 443 -16.47 11.43 15.67
CA GLN A 443 -16.89 12.60 14.90
C GLN A 443 -15.68 13.41 14.40
N MET A 444 -14.71 13.65 15.27
CA MET A 444 -13.45 14.32 14.93
C MET A 444 -12.71 13.60 13.80
N LEU A 445 -12.61 12.26 13.87
CA LEU A 445 -12.00 11.46 12.82
C LEU A 445 -12.76 11.60 11.50
N ARG A 446 -14.10 11.48 11.50
CA ARG A 446 -14.94 11.63 10.30
C ARG A 446 -14.82 13.01 9.66
N HIS A 447 -14.73 14.05 10.48
CA HIS A 447 -14.65 15.43 10.03
C HIS A 447 -13.29 15.79 9.41
N ARG A 448 -12.20 15.34 10.03
CA ARG A 448 -10.85 15.88 9.75
C ARG A 448 -9.87 14.88 9.14
N TYR A 449 -10.08 13.58 9.35
CA TYR A 449 -9.02 12.59 9.11
C TYR A 449 -9.44 11.42 8.21
N ILE A 450 -10.72 11.07 8.17
CA ILE A 450 -11.24 10.02 7.30
C ILE A 450 -11.59 10.64 5.96
N HIS A 451 -10.85 10.25 4.91
CA HIS A 451 -11.04 10.75 3.56
C HIS A 451 -12.26 10.09 2.91
N ARG A 452 -13.01 10.84 2.10
CA ARG A 452 -14.06 10.35 1.21
C ARG A 452 -13.44 9.71 -0.02
N SER A 453 -12.89 8.51 0.17
CA SER A 453 -12.29 7.73 -0.92
C SER A 453 -13.32 7.30 -1.98
N ALA A 454 -14.60 7.13 -1.61
CA ALA A 454 -15.67 6.79 -2.53
C ALA A 454 -16.40 8.05 -3.01
N HIS A 455 -16.37 8.29 -4.32
CA HIS A 455 -16.95 9.47 -4.97
C HIS A 455 -17.20 9.24 -6.47
N TRP A 456 -17.95 10.14 -7.09
CA TRP A 456 -18.39 10.06 -8.49
C TRP A 456 -17.61 10.99 -9.42
N ASP A 457 -16.36 11.30 -9.10
CA ASP A 457 -15.53 12.03 -10.07
C ASP A 457 -15.16 11.11 -11.24
N ALA A 458 -15.30 11.64 -12.46
CA ALA A 458 -14.98 10.93 -13.68
C ALA A 458 -13.47 11.01 -13.96
N LEU A 459 -12.82 9.85 -14.16
CA LEU A 459 -11.39 9.79 -14.51
C LEU A 459 -11.13 10.22 -15.97
N ILE A 460 -12.08 9.94 -16.86
CA ILE A 460 -12.04 10.35 -18.27
C ILE A 460 -13.34 11.10 -18.55
N ASP A 461 -13.24 12.41 -18.76
CA ASP A 461 -14.36 13.22 -19.22
C ASP A 461 -14.60 12.88 -20.70
N SER A 462 -15.64 12.09 -20.99
CA SER A 462 -15.87 11.60 -22.34
C SER A 462 -16.09 12.79 -23.29
N ARG A 463 -15.20 12.95 -24.28
CA ARG A 463 -15.34 14.03 -25.27
C ARG A 463 -16.53 13.78 -26.22
N HIS A 464 -17.05 12.55 -26.32
CA HIS A 464 -17.96 12.15 -27.39
C HIS A 464 -19.28 11.44 -26.99
N LYS A 465 -19.40 10.78 -25.82
CA LYS A 465 -20.62 10.06 -25.42
C LYS A 465 -20.89 10.17 -23.92
N PHE A 466 -21.91 10.93 -23.53
CA PHE A 466 -22.28 11.23 -22.14
C PHE A 466 -22.44 10.01 -21.20
N ASN A 467 -22.56 8.79 -21.73
CA ASN A 467 -22.69 7.54 -20.95
C ASN A 467 -21.37 6.78 -20.69
N ASP A 468 -20.24 7.19 -21.27
CA ASP A 468 -18.96 6.45 -21.17
C ASP A 468 -18.02 6.97 -20.06
N ALA A 469 -18.53 7.72 -19.08
CA ALA A 469 -17.73 8.20 -17.95
C ALA A 469 -17.30 7.03 -17.05
N LEU A 470 -15.98 6.86 -16.87
CA LEU A 470 -15.42 5.85 -15.98
C LEU A 470 -15.29 6.41 -14.56
N PHE A 471 -16.14 5.93 -13.65
CA PHE A 471 -16.11 6.28 -12.23
C PHE A 471 -15.31 5.24 -11.43
N VAL A 472 -13.98 5.37 -11.43
CA VAL A 472 -13.08 4.41 -10.77
C VAL A 472 -13.27 4.39 -9.25
N HIS A 473 -13.71 5.50 -8.67
CA HIS A 473 -13.92 5.66 -7.23
C HIS A 473 -15.39 5.54 -6.81
N ALA A 474 -16.27 5.06 -7.71
CA ALA A 474 -17.68 4.94 -7.39
C ALA A 474 -17.92 4.05 -6.15
N PRO A 475 -18.85 4.44 -5.25
CA PRO A 475 -19.25 3.62 -4.12
C PRO A 475 -19.92 2.31 -4.57
N GLN A 476 -19.80 1.27 -3.75
CA GLN A 476 -20.51 0.00 -3.93
C GLN A 476 -21.83 0.00 -3.16
N SER A 477 -22.94 -0.23 -3.87
CA SER A 477 -24.23 -0.45 -3.22
C SER A 477 -24.16 -1.68 -2.30
N GLY A 478 -24.66 -1.56 -1.07
CA GLY A 478 -24.59 -2.60 -0.04
C GLY A 478 -23.26 -2.68 0.72
N GLY A 479 -22.34 -1.75 0.48
CA GLY A 479 -21.03 -1.69 1.15
C GLY A 479 -19.93 -2.46 0.41
N ARG A 480 -18.72 -2.41 0.96
CA ARG A 480 -17.52 -2.96 0.34
C ARG A 480 -17.58 -4.47 0.18
N ILE A 481 -17.27 -4.98 -1.00
CA ILE A 481 -17.14 -6.43 -1.25
C ILE A 481 -15.96 -6.98 -0.44
N ARG A 482 -16.18 -8.12 0.23
CA ARG A 482 -15.17 -8.84 1.01
C ARG A 482 -15.03 -10.28 0.49
N TRP A 483 -13.83 -10.64 0.05
CA TRP A 483 -13.48 -11.99 -0.36
C TRP A 483 -12.82 -12.72 0.81
N PRO A 484 -13.33 -13.87 1.25
CA PRO A 484 -12.72 -14.66 2.32
C PRO A 484 -11.37 -15.25 1.89
N ASN A 485 -10.52 -15.62 2.85
CA ASN A 485 -9.28 -16.33 2.59
C ASN A 485 -9.57 -17.77 2.17
N GLN A 486 -9.73 -17.98 0.87
CA GLN A 486 -10.05 -19.28 0.30
C GLN A 486 -9.04 -19.69 -0.76
N GLU A 487 -8.77 -20.99 -0.83
CA GLU A 487 -8.01 -21.57 -1.92
C GLU A 487 -8.84 -21.48 -3.21
N MET A 488 -8.28 -20.86 -4.26
CA MET A 488 -8.94 -20.87 -5.56
C MET A 488 -8.90 -22.31 -6.10
N ARG A 489 -10.06 -22.97 -6.14
CA ARG A 489 -10.22 -24.25 -6.86
C ARG A 489 -9.76 -24.04 -8.30
N ARG A 490 -8.77 -24.83 -8.71
CA ARG A 490 -8.16 -24.76 -10.04
C ARG A 490 -9.14 -25.16 -11.13
#